data_AF-A0A2H0VZB1-F1
#
_entry.id   AF-A0A2H0VZB1-F1
#
_cell.length_a   1.000
_cell.length_b   1.000
_cell.length_c   1.000
_cell.angle_alpha   90.00
_cell.angle_beta   90.00
_cell.angle_gamma   90.00
#
_symmetry.space_group_name_H-M   'P 1'
#
loop_
_entity.id
_entity.type
_entity.pdbx_description
1 polymer ?
#
loop_
_entity_poly.entity_id
_entity_poly.type
_entity_poly.pdbx_seq_one_letter_code
_entity_poly.pdbx_strand_id
1 'polypeptide(L)'
;MKIIPKTVVGIDLHDHLVQLVELRQSNGDTTLRAYNRVVIPEGVIKDGAIQNEEDFKTILKALIRNANPSKVDTKAVAIILPPRIIFTHIFAFPAALSKKDISRALPYEAEIVIPYPMKDLYWDFAILDRDDSNGDSKQYQYIMFAAVEKAVADKYTKTLDAIGIKPMLYGVHVEALKYALESQIPQEGKSLIIEVGALSTNYLTIKHGHIKHFISSNEGTSHLIDDISSEFKVSKDELFAKWENHKEDPKFSEKIREFVNSKYKMATDIILAKQETKKEKVQNIILTGEFSNLPGFYEIAKKQFGKRNIIIGDPKKGLLIEDDRFIQKGSASKAPYSIYFTNAIGVALDALKSKEGSNINLIPSWLKRQFLSKKIEVAIIAGSLAMAIISLSIAGFVFYKHLTSSFERESLEVKKSNIELTLYGTRYQDVKEDLEAFNTEVITLSNIDNGLFSLPQTITMIYELMPEGITINSFKYKDSDMSVSISGIADERSSLLEMQDNLDNSEFIDAAEMPLSSFDTKSSIPFQVNITLIFSSLPEYASN
;
A
#
# COMPACT_ATOMS: atom_id res chain seq x y z
N MET A 1 -8.11 5.16 6.22
CA MET A 1 -9.11 4.19 6.69
C MET A 1 -8.90 4.00 8.20
N LYS A 2 -9.75 4.59 9.05
CA LYS A 2 -9.65 4.38 10.50
C LYS A 2 -10.20 2.98 10.78
N ILE A 3 -9.38 2.09 11.31
CA ILE A 3 -9.86 0.83 11.85
C ILE A 3 -10.60 1.23 13.13
N ILE A 4 -11.92 1.42 13.05
CA ILE A 4 -12.76 1.50 14.24
C ILE A 4 -12.49 0.21 15.01
N PRO A 5 -12.08 0.30 16.28
CA PRO A 5 -11.81 -0.90 17.06
C PRO A 5 -13.06 -1.77 17.10
N LYS A 6 -12.92 -3.06 16.85
CA LYS A 6 -14.06 -3.99 16.98
C LYS A 6 -14.37 -4.32 18.43
N THR A 7 -13.42 -4.08 19.34
CA THR A 7 -13.57 -4.33 20.78
C THR A 7 -13.06 -3.11 21.53
N VAL A 8 -13.88 -2.54 22.42
CA VAL A 8 -13.56 -1.36 23.23
C VAL A 8 -13.88 -1.62 24.68
N VAL A 9 -12.99 -1.19 25.56
CA VAL A 9 -13.24 -1.07 26.99
C VAL A 9 -13.78 0.32 27.29
N GLY A 10 -14.97 0.40 27.88
CA GLY A 10 -15.52 1.61 28.46
C GLY A 10 -15.26 1.64 29.97
N ILE A 11 -14.73 2.75 30.47
CA ILE A 11 -14.50 2.98 31.90
C ILE A 11 -15.26 4.23 32.33
N ASP A 12 -16.04 4.12 33.40
CA ASP A 12 -16.65 5.26 34.07
C ASP A 12 -15.96 5.48 35.42
N LEU A 13 -15.37 6.65 35.62
CA LEU A 13 -14.60 7.01 36.81
C LEU A 13 -15.38 8.01 37.66
N HIS A 14 -15.54 7.69 38.93
CA HIS A 14 -16.04 8.58 39.98
C HIS A 14 -15.02 8.67 41.11
N ASP A 15 -15.29 9.52 42.11
CA ASP A 15 -14.39 9.68 43.26
C ASP A 15 -14.36 8.43 44.16
N HIS A 16 -15.50 7.71 44.28
CA HIS A 16 -15.69 6.59 45.20
C HIS A 16 -15.78 5.23 44.49
N LEU A 17 -15.74 5.21 43.16
CA LEU A 17 -16.04 4.02 42.38
C LEU A 17 -15.46 4.12 40.97
N VAL A 18 -15.03 2.98 40.43
CA VAL A 18 -14.78 2.81 39.00
C VAL A 18 -15.53 1.61 38.44
N GLN A 19 -16.14 1.80 37.27
CA GLN A 19 -16.84 0.76 36.52
C GLN A 19 -16.13 0.52 35.18
N LEU A 20 -16.14 -0.73 34.74
CA LEU A 20 -15.57 -1.18 33.47
C LEU A 20 -16.58 -2.06 32.74
N VAL A 21 -16.67 -1.90 31.43
CA VAL A 21 -17.26 -2.86 30.50
C VAL A 21 -16.36 -3.05 29.29
N GLU A 22 -16.37 -4.24 28.69
CA GLU A 22 -15.79 -4.51 27.38
C GLU A 22 -16.91 -4.87 26.41
N LEU A 23 -17.06 -4.08 25.35
CA LEU A 23 -18.01 -4.31 24.28
C LEU A 23 -17.27 -4.75 23.01
N ARG A 24 -17.83 -5.74 22.31
CA ARG A 24 -17.35 -6.19 21.00
C ARG A 24 -18.46 -6.05 19.96
N GLN A 25 -18.15 -5.39 18.85
CA GLN A 25 -19.02 -5.29 17.69
C GLN A 25 -18.64 -6.32 16.62
N SER A 26 -19.62 -7.11 16.19
CA SER A 26 -19.46 -8.13 15.15
C SER A 26 -20.76 -8.29 14.37
N ASN A 27 -20.69 -8.21 13.04
CA ASN A 27 -21.84 -8.40 12.13
C ASN A 27 -23.07 -7.54 12.45
N GLY A 28 -22.88 -6.34 13.01
CA GLY A 28 -23.96 -5.43 13.40
C GLY A 28 -24.40 -5.58 14.85
N ASP A 29 -24.15 -6.73 15.48
CA ASP A 29 -24.45 -6.96 16.88
C ASP A 29 -23.33 -6.42 17.80
N THR A 30 -23.72 -6.03 19.01
CA THR A 30 -22.79 -5.60 20.06
C THR A 30 -22.92 -6.51 21.27
N THR A 31 -21.84 -7.20 21.64
CA THR A 31 -21.79 -8.15 22.75
C THR A 31 -21.08 -7.54 23.95
N LEU A 32 -21.65 -7.67 25.16
CA LEU A 32 -20.95 -7.42 26.42
C LEU A 32 -20.08 -8.63 26.76
N ARG A 33 -18.76 -8.47 26.71
CA ARG A 33 -17.80 -9.57 26.94
C ARG A 33 -17.31 -9.66 28.37
N ALA A 34 -17.07 -8.52 28.98
CA ALA A 34 -16.54 -8.42 30.31
C ALA A 34 -17.06 -7.16 31.01
N TYR A 35 -17.10 -7.20 32.32
CA TYR A 35 -17.41 -6.05 33.17
C TYR A 35 -16.75 -6.20 34.53
N ASN A 36 -16.59 -5.08 35.22
CA ASN A 36 -16.17 -5.07 36.61
C ASN A 36 -16.54 -3.75 37.28
N ARG A 37 -16.67 -3.75 38.59
CA ARG A 37 -16.94 -2.57 39.40
C ARG A 37 -16.13 -2.66 40.68
N VAL A 38 -15.38 -1.61 41.00
CA VAL A 38 -14.46 -1.58 42.14
C VAL A 38 -14.65 -0.26 42.89
N VAL A 39 -14.83 -0.35 44.21
CA VAL A 39 -14.88 0.80 45.11
C VAL A 39 -13.49 1.43 45.19
N ILE A 40 -13.45 2.76 45.09
CA ILE A 40 -12.23 3.54 45.30
C ILE A 40 -12.24 4.01 46.76
N PRO A 41 -11.25 3.61 47.57
CA PRO A 41 -11.14 4.07 48.95
C PRO A 41 -11.04 5.59 49.05
N GLU A 42 -11.57 6.14 50.14
CA GLU A 42 -11.48 7.57 50.43
C GLU A 42 -10.02 8.05 50.41
N GLY A 43 -9.78 9.21 49.82
CA GLY A 43 -8.45 9.80 49.74
C GLY A 43 -7.59 9.32 48.57
N VAL A 44 -8.04 8.35 47.76
CA VAL A 44 -7.34 8.00 46.50
C VAL A 44 -7.67 9.02 45.41
N ILE A 45 -8.96 9.31 45.21
CA ILE A 45 -9.47 10.42 44.40
C ILE A 45 -10.26 11.32 45.33
N LYS A 46 -10.03 12.63 45.22
CA LYS A 46 -10.79 13.64 45.96
C LYS A 46 -11.10 14.80 45.04
N ASP A 47 -12.37 15.16 44.99
CA ASP A 47 -12.90 16.20 44.14
C ASP A 47 -12.51 16.00 42.67
N GLY A 48 -12.56 14.76 42.21
CA GLY A 48 -12.14 14.32 40.87
C GLY A 48 -10.64 14.40 40.60
N ALA A 49 -9.81 14.86 41.53
CA ALA A 49 -8.35 14.87 41.38
C ALA A 49 -7.71 13.63 42.03
N ILE A 50 -6.73 13.04 41.34
CA ILE A 50 -5.93 11.92 41.88
C ILE A 50 -5.08 12.46 43.04
N GLN A 51 -5.25 11.89 44.23
CA GLN A 51 -4.47 12.23 45.43
C GLN A 51 -3.38 11.17 45.68
N ASN A 52 -3.72 9.89 45.58
CA ASN A 52 -2.77 8.78 45.68
C ASN A 52 -2.68 8.02 44.34
N GLU A 53 -1.60 8.25 43.59
CA GLU A 53 -1.41 7.69 42.26
C GLU A 53 -1.12 6.17 42.28
N GLU A 54 -0.36 5.67 43.27
CA GLU A 54 0.00 4.25 43.34
C GLU A 54 -1.22 3.37 43.66
N ASP A 55 -2.04 3.82 44.61
CA ASP A 55 -3.28 3.13 44.95
C ASP A 55 -4.26 3.16 43.77
N PHE A 56 -4.38 4.30 43.09
CA PHE A 56 -5.23 4.41 41.90
C PHE A 56 -4.77 3.46 40.79
N LYS A 57 -3.46 3.37 40.52
CA LYS A 57 -2.91 2.40 39.55
C LYS A 57 -3.20 0.97 39.96
N THR A 58 -3.12 0.65 41.25
CA THR A 58 -3.42 -0.69 41.79
C THR A 58 -4.88 -1.05 41.59
N ILE A 59 -5.79 -0.11 41.85
CA ILE A 59 -7.23 -0.26 41.65
C ILE A 59 -7.56 -0.48 40.17
N LEU A 60 -7.00 0.33 39.26
CA LEU A 60 -7.23 0.17 37.81
C LEU A 60 -6.71 -1.17 37.28
N LYS A 61 -5.54 -1.63 37.75
CA LYS A 61 -5.02 -2.96 37.41
C LYS A 61 -5.95 -4.06 37.92
N ALA A 62 -6.47 -3.93 39.14
CA ALA A 62 -7.41 -4.89 39.70
C ALA A 62 -8.76 -4.88 38.95
N LEU A 63 -9.26 -3.71 38.58
CA LEU A 63 -10.47 -3.53 37.78
C LEU A 63 -10.39 -4.31 36.46
N ILE A 64 -9.28 -4.17 35.73
CA ILE A 64 -9.10 -4.85 34.44
C ILE A 64 -8.84 -6.36 34.64
N ARG A 65 -7.95 -6.72 35.57
CA ARG A 65 -7.55 -8.12 35.80
C ARG A 65 -8.71 -8.98 36.30
N ASN A 66 -9.58 -8.41 37.13
CA ASN A 66 -10.70 -9.13 37.76
C ASN A 66 -12.01 -8.97 36.97
N ALA A 67 -11.96 -8.43 35.75
CA ALA A 67 -13.12 -8.38 34.88
C ALA A 67 -13.60 -9.79 34.53
N ASN A 68 -14.93 -9.91 34.40
CA ASN A 68 -15.63 -11.18 34.23
C ASN A 68 -16.81 -11.00 33.25
N PRO A 69 -17.29 -12.05 32.57
CA PRO A 69 -16.79 -13.42 32.59
C PRO A 69 -15.51 -13.64 31.75
N SER A 70 -15.20 -12.72 30.81
CA SER A 70 -14.02 -12.84 29.94
C SER A 70 -12.84 -12.00 30.42
N LYS A 71 -11.62 -12.41 30.06
CA LYS A 71 -10.43 -11.57 30.18
C LYS A 71 -10.49 -10.41 29.20
N VAL A 72 -10.10 -9.22 29.66
CA VAL A 72 -9.95 -8.01 28.84
C VAL A 72 -8.60 -8.05 28.13
N ASP A 73 -8.62 -7.98 26.79
CA ASP A 73 -7.42 -8.11 25.94
C ASP A 73 -7.20 -6.92 24.98
N THR A 74 -8.21 -6.08 24.78
CA THR A 74 -8.09 -4.91 23.91
C THR A 74 -7.29 -3.78 24.54
N LYS A 75 -6.61 -2.99 23.70
CA LYS A 75 -5.95 -1.72 24.08
C LYS A 75 -6.82 -0.50 23.79
N ALA A 76 -7.98 -0.71 23.17
CA ALA A 76 -8.90 0.38 22.86
C ALA A 76 -9.73 0.73 24.09
N VAL A 77 -9.40 1.86 24.73
CA VAL A 77 -10.04 2.28 25.98
C VAL A 77 -10.69 3.66 25.80
N ALA A 78 -11.96 3.74 26.15
CA ALA A 78 -12.76 4.95 26.21
C ALA A 78 -13.14 5.20 27.66
N ILE A 79 -12.96 6.42 28.15
CA ILE A 79 -13.08 6.75 29.57
C ILE A 79 -13.99 7.97 29.73
N ILE A 80 -14.83 7.96 30.74
CA ILE A 80 -15.42 9.18 31.31
C ILE A 80 -14.64 9.51 32.57
N LEU A 81 -14.14 10.73 32.65
CA LEU A 81 -13.46 11.24 33.84
C LEU A 81 -14.48 11.65 34.92
N PRO A 82 -14.07 11.76 36.20
CA PRO A 82 -14.97 12.18 37.26
C PRO A 82 -15.77 13.43 36.90
N PRO A 83 -17.11 13.42 37.05
CA PRO A 83 -17.95 14.51 36.57
C PRO A 83 -17.56 15.88 37.16
N ARG A 84 -17.01 15.89 38.39
CA ARG A 84 -16.62 17.13 39.09
C ARG A 84 -15.54 17.94 38.39
N ILE A 85 -14.69 17.30 37.58
CA ILE A 85 -13.60 17.96 36.85
C ILE A 85 -13.96 18.27 35.39
N ILE A 86 -15.18 17.94 34.96
CA ILE A 86 -15.68 18.21 33.61
C ILE A 86 -16.68 19.36 33.66
N PHE A 87 -16.32 20.47 33.02
CA PHE A 87 -17.23 21.58 32.80
C PHE A 87 -18.06 21.29 31.55
N THR A 88 -19.39 21.36 31.66
CA THR A 88 -20.30 21.22 30.52
C THR A 88 -21.22 22.42 30.45
N HIS A 89 -21.37 23.00 29.26
CA HIS A 89 -22.26 24.14 29.04
C HIS A 89 -22.92 24.04 27.66
N ILE A 90 -24.14 24.56 27.52
CA ILE A 90 -24.81 24.66 26.22
C ILE A 90 -24.79 26.10 25.75
N PHE A 91 -24.21 26.33 24.58
CA PHE A 91 -24.24 27.62 23.91
C PHE A 91 -25.28 27.62 22.78
N ALA A 92 -25.89 28.78 22.55
CA ALA A 92 -26.75 29.00 21.39
C ALA A 92 -25.98 29.86 20.37
N PHE A 93 -25.80 29.35 19.16
CA PHE A 93 -25.14 30.05 18.05
C PHE A 93 -26.11 30.24 16.90
N PRO A 94 -25.97 31.27 16.06
CA PRO A 94 -26.79 31.37 14.85
C PRO A 94 -26.72 30.11 13.98
N ALA A 95 -27.87 29.65 13.48
CA ALA A 95 -27.96 28.41 12.70
C ALA A 95 -27.14 28.46 11.39
N ALA A 96 -26.93 29.66 10.84
CA ALA A 96 -26.13 29.88 9.64
C ALA A 96 -24.62 29.65 9.82
N LEU A 97 -24.11 29.60 11.05
CA LEU A 97 -22.68 29.44 11.30
C LEU A 97 -22.21 28.01 11.00
N SER A 98 -21.09 27.91 10.28
CA SER A 98 -20.44 26.64 10.03
C SER A 98 -19.75 26.12 11.29
N LYS A 99 -19.44 24.81 11.34
CA LYS A 99 -18.68 24.22 12.46
C LYS A 99 -17.33 24.92 12.67
N LYS A 100 -16.69 25.39 11.59
CA LYS A 100 -15.40 26.09 11.62
C LYS A 100 -15.53 27.49 12.22
N ASP A 101 -16.64 28.17 11.98
CA ASP A 101 -16.89 29.50 12.55
C ASP A 101 -17.27 29.38 14.03
N ILE A 102 -18.08 28.37 14.38
CA ILE A 102 -18.36 28.02 15.78
C ILE A 102 -17.06 27.70 16.52
N SER A 103 -16.16 26.88 15.97
CA SER A 103 -14.89 26.53 16.65
C SER A 103 -13.98 27.74 16.89
N ARG A 104 -14.14 28.83 16.13
CA ARG A 104 -13.39 30.07 16.32
C ARG A 104 -14.06 31.00 17.34
N ALA A 105 -15.39 31.06 17.35
CA ALA A 105 -16.15 31.95 18.23
C ALA A 105 -16.36 31.37 19.64
N LEU A 106 -16.55 30.05 19.74
CA LEU A 106 -16.90 29.36 20.98
C LEU A 106 -15.93 29.61 22.16
N PRO A 107 -14.60 29.70 21.97
CA PRO A 107 -13.70 30.02 23.08
C PRO A 107 -14.00 31.37 23.74
N TYR A 108 -14.38 32.39 22.96
CA TYR A 108 -14.70 33.72 23.49
C TYR A 108 -16.00 33.71 24.30
N GLU A 109 -17.02 33.00 23.81
CA GLU A 109 -18.27 32.80 24.57
C GLU A 109 -18.04 31.97 25.84
N ALA A 110 -17.13 30.99 25.78
CA ALA A 110 -16.80 30.14 26.91
C ALA A 110 -16.05 30.90 28.03
N GLU A 111 -15.18 31.86 27.70
CA GLU A 111 -14.47 32.66 28.71
C GLU A 111 -15.39 33.45 29.64
N ILE A 112 -16.63 33.71 29.23
CA ILE A 112 -17.63 34.44 30.05
C ILE A 112 -18.18 33.56 31.18
N VAL A 113 -18.29 32.24 30.95
CA VAL A 113 -18.98 31.31 31.86
C VAL A 113 -18.06 30.30 32.52
N ILE A 114 -16.89 30.05 31.94
CA ILE A 114 -15.92 29.07 32.46
C ILE A 114 -14.95 29.76 33.42
N PRO A 115 -14.78 29.27 34.65
CA PRO A 115 -13.95 29.91 35.67
C PRO A 115 -12.43 29.74 35.45
N TYR A 116 -12.01 29.29 34.27
CA TYR A 116 -10.62 29.03 33.92
C TYR A 116 -10.27 29.59 32.55
N PRO A 117 -9.03 30.07 32.34
CA PRO A 117 -8.58 30.50 31.03
C PRO A 117 -8.65 29.35 30.01
N MET A 118 -9.20 29.60 28.82
CA MET A 118 -9.33 28.59 27.77
C MET A 118 -8.00 27.93 27.37
N LYS A 119 -6.88 28.67 27.49
CA LYS A 119 -5.52 28.16 27.24
C LYS A 119 -5.11 27.04 28.20
N ASP A 120 -5.71 26.95 29.38
CA ASP A 120 -5.38 25.98 30.43
C ASP A 120 -6.35 24.79 30.42
N LEU A 121 -7.24 24.74 29.43
CA LEU A 121 -8.24 23.69 29.26
C LEU A 121 -7.97 22.85 28.02
N TYR A 122 -8.26 21.55 28.12
CA TYR A 122 -8.67 20.77 26.96
C TYR A 122 -10.18 20.88 26.84
N TRP A 123 -10.66 21.21 25.66
CA TRP A 123 -12.07 21.38 25.39
C TRP A 123 -12.41 20.84 24.01
N ASP A 124 -13.67 20.48 23.84
CA ASP A 124 -14.25 20.06 22.57
C ASP A 124 -15.75 20.36 22.58
N PHE A 125 -16.41 20.25 21.43
CA PHE A 125 -17.84 20.53 21.33
C PHE A 125 -18.56 19.64 20.32
N ALA A 126 -19.82 19.40 20.60
CA ALA A 126 -20.75 18.71 19.73
C ALA A 126 -21.94 19.62 19.38
N ILE A 127 -22.36 19.58 18.12
CA ILE A 127 -23.59 20.25 17.69
C ILE A 127 -24.75 19.32 18.04
N LEU A 128 -25.64 19.76 18.92
CA LEU A 128 -26.75 18.93 19.44
C LEU A 128 -27.88 18.77 18.43
N ASP A 129 -28.20 19.86 17.72
CA ASP A 129 -29.29 19.92 16.75
C ASP A 129 -28.97 20.86 15.58
N ARG A 130 -29.21 20.37 14.36
CA ARG A 130 -29.36 21.14 13.13
C ARG A 130 -30.73 20.78 12.59
N ASP A 131 -31.74 21.60 12.85
CA ASP A 131 -33.07 21.31 12.34
C ASP A 131 -33.14 21.79 10.89
N ASP A 132 -32.98 20.86 9.95
CA ASP A 132 -33.13 21.10 8.51
C ASP A 132 -34.59 20.95 8.04
N SER A 133 -35.57 20.93 8.98
CA SER A 133 -36.98 20.84 8.62
C SER A 133 -37.46 22.13 7.97
N ASN A 134 -37.62 22.07 6.64
CA ASN A 134 -38.24 23.04 5.74
C ASN A 134 -39.40 23.84 6.38
N GLY A 135 -39.28 25.16 6.37
CA GLY A 135 -40.36 26.10 6.63
C GLY A 135 -40.16 26.91 7.92
N ASP A 136 -39.59 28.11 7.75
CA ASP A 136 -39.51 29.22 8.71
C ASP A 136 -38.93 28.97 10.12
N SER A 137 -37.78 29.61 10.35
CA SER A 137 -37.30 30.13 11.64
C SER A 137 -36.75 29.14 12.71
N LYS A 138 -35.52 28.64 12.49
CA LYS A 138 -34.57 28.54 13.61
C LYS A 138 -33.42 29.52 13.41
N GLN A 139 -33.44 30.61 14.18
CA GLN A 139 -32.34 31.57 14.22
C GLN A 139 -31.07 30.96 14.83
N TYR A 140 -31.19 29.91 15.66
CA TYR A 140 -30.08 29.35 16.45
C TYR A 140 -29.96 27.82 16.35
N GLN A 141 -28.73 27.33 16.51
CA GLN A 141 -28.32 25.95 16.75
C GLN A 141 -27.68 25.83 18.14
N TYR A 142 -27.85 24.71 18.82
CA TYR A 142 -27.31 24.49 20.16
C TYR A 142 -26.03 23.66 20.14
N ILE A 143 -25.05 24.10 20.90
CA ILE A 143 -23.71 23.54 20.97
C ILE A 143 -23.45 23.07 22.39
N MET A 144 -23.21 21.78 22.56
CA MET A 144 -22.69 21.26 23.81
C MET A 144 -21.18 21.45 23.81
N PHE A 145 -20.70 22.23 24.77
CA PHE A 145 -19.30 22.44 25.05
C PHE A 145 -18.93 21.63 26.28
N ALA A 146 -17.76 21.01 26.25
CA ALA A 146 -17.17 20.44 27.44
C ALA A 146 -15.68 20.78 27.55
N ALA A 147 -15.21 20.90 28.79
CA ALA A 147 -13.82 21.21 29.08
C ALA A 147 -13.32 20.55 30.37
N VAL A 148 -12.01 20.34 30.42
CA VAL A 148 -11.27 19.82 31.57
C VAL A 148 -9.93 20.54 31.67
N GLU A 149 -9.47 20.82 32.88
CA GLU A 149 -8.14 21.41 33.09
C GLU A 149 -7.04 20.50 32.54
N LYS A 150 -6.08 21.11 31.80
CA LYS A 150 -4.98 20.38 31.19
C LYS A 150 -4.17 19.62 32.21
N ALA A 151 -3.86 20.23 33.35
CA ALA A 151 -3.07 19.60 34.41
C ALA A 151 -3.75 18.32 34.94
N VAL A 152 -5.07 18.37 35.12
CA VAL A 152 -5.86 17.24 35.62
C VAL A 152 -5.93 16.13 34.57
N ALA A 153 -6.32 16.45 33.33
CA ALA A 153 -6.39 15.47 32.25
C ALA A 153 -5.03 14.84 31.92
N ASP A 154 -3.95 15.64 31.96
CA ASP A 154 -2.58 15.15 31.76
C ASP A 154 -2.16 14.20 32.89
N LYS A 155 -2.52 14.47 34.15
CA LYS A 155 -2.24 13.58 35.29
C LYS A 155 -2.95 12.24 35.13
N TYR A 156 -4.25 12.24 34.80
CA TYR A 156 -4.98 11.01 34.49
C TYR A 156 -4.34 10.24 33.34
N THR A 157 -4.02 10.93 32.24
CA THR A 157 -3.45 10.30 31.05
C THR A 157 -2.10 9.65 31.34
N LYS A 158 -1.21 10.35 32.07
CA LYS A 158 0.11 9.82 32.45
C LYS A 158 -0.01 8.62 33.40
N THR A 159 -0.93 8.69 34.36
CA THR A 159 -1.19 7.59 35.30
C THR A 159 -1.67 6.33 34.58
N LEU A 160 -2.58 6.50 33.62
CA LEU A 160 -3.07 5.42 32.75
C LEU A 160 -1.95 4.85 31.86
N ASP A 161 -1.12 5.72 31.26
CA ASP A 161 -0.01 5.27 30.40
C ASP A 161 1.04 4.46 31.19
N ALA A 162 1.29 4.83 32.45
CA ALA A 162 2.20 4.09 33.35
C ALA A 162 1.75 2.64 33.61
N ILE A 163 0.49 2.30 33.36
CA ILE A 163 -0.04 0.94 33.44
C ILE A 163 -0.40 0.35 32.07
N GLY A 164 0.05 0.99 30.97
CA GLY A 164 -0.11 0.52 29.60
C GLY A 164 -1.45 0.90 28.94
N ILE A 165 -2.24 1.79 29.55
CA ILE A 165 -3.53 2.24 29.02
C ILE A 165 -3.36 3.58 28.32
N LYS A 166 -3.69 3.62 27.02
CA LYS A 166 -3.73 4.86 26.24
C LYS A 166 -5.18 5.16 25.82
N PRO A 167 -5.88 6.07 26.51
CA PRO A 167 -7.27 6.35 26.20
C PRO A 167 -7.38 6.96 24.79
N MET A 168 -8.30 6.44 23.99
CA MET A 168 -8.62 7.00 22.67
C MET A 168 -9.76 8.04 22.74
N LEU A 169 -10.52 8.01 23.82
CA LEU A 169 -11.66 8.88 24.07
C LEU A 169 -11.72 9.23 25.55
N TYR A 170 -11.76 10.53 25.85
CA TYR A 170 -12.32 11.08 27.09
C TYR A 170 -13.68 11.66 26.73
N GLY A 171 -14.72 10.86 26.92
CA GLY A 171 -16.09 11.21 26.60
C GLY A 171 -16.76 11.97 27.75
N VAL A 172 -18.00 12.39 27.50
CA VAL A 172 -18.82 13.09 28.50
C VAL A 172 -20.08 12.30 28.83
N HIS A 173 -20.54 12.42 30.08
CA HIS A 173 -21.70 11.68 30.61
C HIS A 173 -22.95 11.79 29.73
N VAL A 174 -23.26 12.98 29.20
CA VAL A 174 -24.48 13.24 28.43
C VAL A 174 -24.48 12.45 27.11
N GLU A 175 -23.35 12.37 26.42
CA GLU A 175 -23.23 11.60 25.17
C GLU A 175 -23.26 10.10 25.45
N ALA A 176 -22.54 9.66 26.49
CA ALA A 176 -22.57 8.27 26.92
C ALA A 176 -23.99 7.81 27.25
N LEU A 177 -24.75 8.63 28.00
CA LEU A 177 -26.14 8.35 28.34
C LEU A 177 -27.03 8.17 27.10
N LYS A 178 -26.88 9.06 26.11
CA LYS A 178 -27.58 8.95 24.82
C LYS A 178 -27.27 7.61 24.15
N TYR A 179 -26.00 7.23 24.04
CA TYR A 179 -25.58 5.99 23.38
C TYR A 179 -26.06 4.74 24.11
N ALA A 180 -26.01 4.75 25.44
CA ALA A 180 -26.44 3.63 26.28
C ALA A 180 -27.94 3.34 26.14
N LEU A 181 -28.76 4.38 25.94
CA LEU A 181 -30.21 4.27 25.89
C LEU A 181 -30.80 4.38 24.47
N GLU A 182 -29.95 4.48 23.44
CA GLU A 182 -30.34 4.73 22.04
C GLU A 182 -31.46 3.82 21.54
N SER A 183 -31.38 2.52 21.82
CA SER A 183 -32.38 1.53 21.38
C SER A 183 -33.74 1.64 22.08
N GLN A 184 -33.82 2.42 23.17
CA GLN A 184 -35.03 2.61 23.98
C GLN A 184 -35.67 3.97 23.76
N ILE A 185 -35.00 4.87 23.06
CA ILE A 185 -35.55 6.17 22.70
C ILE A 185 -36.48 5.94 21.51
N PRO A 186 -37.79 6.18 21.66
CA PRO A 186 -38.73 6.01 20.56
C PRO A 186 -38.37 6.92 19.38
N GLN A 187 -38.51 6.38 18.18
CA GLN A 187 -38.26 7.13 16.94
C GLN A 187 -39.27 8.26 16.78
N GLU A 188 -40.52 8.03 17.15
CA GLU A 188 -41.58 9.05 17.14
C GLU A 188 -41.78 9.70 18.51
N GLY A 189 -42.08 11.00 18.49
CA GLY A 189 -42.35 11.79 19.70
C GLY A 189 -41.08 12.29 20.40
N LYS A 190 -41.29 13.00 21.52
CA LYS A 190 -40.20 13.45 22.39
C LYS A 190 -40.10 12.59 23.63
N SER A 191 -38.87 12.36 24.06
CA SER A 191 -38.54 11.67 25.30
C SER A 191 -37.80 12.59 26.25
N LEU A 192 -38.14 12.53 27.53
CA LEU A 192 -37.35 13.12 28.60
C LEU A 192 -36.61 11.99 29.34
N ILE A 193 -35.29 12.02 29.30
CA ILE A 193 -34.47 11.14 30.13
C ILE A 193 -34.19 11.89 31.44
N ILE A 194 -34.45 11.23 32.57
CA ILE A 194 -34.14 11.70 33.91
C ILE A 194 -33.08 10.75 34.46
N GLU A 195 -31.83 11.21 34.49
CA GLU A 195 -30.70 10.48 35.04
C GLU A 195 -30.35 11.04 36.42
N VAL A 196 -30.45 10.19 37.44
CA VAL A 196 -30.10 10.57 38.81
C VAL A 196 -28.73 9.98 39.14
N GLY A 197 -27.73 10.85 39.20
CA GLY A 197 -26.37 10.51 39.59
C GLY A 197 -26.03 10.98 41.00
N ALA A 198 -24.79 10.73 41.41
CA ALA A 198 -24.29 11.12 42.74
C ALA A 198 -24.20 12.65 42.90
N LEU A 199 -23.70 13.37 41.89
CA LEU A 199 -23.45 14.82 41.97
C LEU A 199 -24.56 15.66 41.36
N SER A 200 -25.30 15.14 40.39
CA SER A 200 -26.32 15.88 39.65
C SER A 200 -27.48 15.00 39.26
N THR A 201 -28.65 15.63 39.07
CA THR A 201 -29.74 15.04 38.28
C THR A 201 -29.75 15.71 36.91
N ASN A 202 -29.67 14.89 35.86
CA ASN A 202 -29.59 15.32 34.48
C ASN A 202 -30.91 15.06 33.75
N TYR A 203 -31.38 16.09 33.05
CA TYR A 203 -32.64 16.09 32.30
C TYR A 203 -32.32 16.29 30.83
N LEU A 204 -32.53 15.25 30.02
CA LEU A 204 -32.16 15.24 28.61
C LEU A 204 -33.41 15.04 27.74
N THR A 205 -33.78 16.09 27.00
CA THR A 205 -34.88 16.01 26.04
C THR A 205 -34.35 15.56 24.69
N ILE A 206 -34.84 14.43 24.18
CA ILE A 206 -34.41 13.83 22.91
C ILE A 206 -35.60 13.70 21.95
N LYS A 207 -35.35 13.96 20.67
CA LYS A 207 -36.30 13.76 19.56
C LYS A 207 -35.54 13.20 18.35
N HIS A 208 -36.04 12.13 17.73
CA HIS A 208 -35.39 11.46 16.59
C HIS A 208 -33.91 11.10 16.85
N GLY A 209 -33.55 10.67 18.08
CA GLY A 209 -32.15 10.38 18.45
C GLY A 209 -31.23 11.60 18.61
N HIS A 210 -31.75 12.83 18.43
CA HIS A 210 -31.01 14.06 18.62
C HIS A 210 -31.35 14.71 19.95
N ILE A 211 -30.32 15.15 20.67
CA ILE A 211 -30.47 15.91 21.91
C ILE A 211 -31.00 17.29 21.53
N LYS A 212 -32.15 17.66 22.09
CA LYS A 212 -32.76 18.98 21.87
C LYS A 212 -32.44 19.94 23.01
N HIS A 213 -32.49 19.45 24.24
CA HIS A 213 -32.17 20.23 25.44
C HIS A 213 -31.50 19.35 26.48
N PHE A 214 -30.59 19.94 27.25
CA PHE A 214 -29.97 19.34 28.42
C PHE A 214 -29.98 20.34 29.57
N ILE A 215 -30.40 19.90 30.75
CA ILE A 215 -30.39 20.68 32.00
C ILE A 215 -29.81 19.78 33.08
N SER A 216 -28.91 20.32 33.90
CA SER A 216 -28.38 19.63 35.08
C SER A 216 -28.75 20.44 36.33
N SER A 217 -29.27 19.77 37.36
CA SER A 217 -29.65 20.42 38.62
C SER A 217 -28.46 20.74 39.52
N ASN A 218 -27.25 20.25 39.21
CA ASN A 218 -26.08 20.24 40.11
C ASN A 218 -26.39 19.67 41.51
N GLU A 219 -27.44 18.87 41.63
CA GLU A 219 -27.92 18.31 42.87
C GLU A 219 -28.34 16.84 42.64
N GLY A 220 -27.44 15.93 43.00
CA GLY A 220 -27.61 14.48 42.91
C GLY A 220 -27.85 13.84 44.27
N THR A 221 -27.67 12.53 44.37
CA THR A 221 -27.93 11.80 45.62
C THR A 221 -26.95 12.12 46.74
N SER A 222 -25.72 12.59 46.46
CA SER A 222 -24.73 12.91 47.50
C SER A 222 -25.29 13.79 48.63
N HIS A 223 -26.12 14.79 48.31
CA HIS A 223 -26.78 15.61 49.33
C HIS A 223 -27.76 14.79 50.20
N LEU A 224 -28.58 13.95 49.57
CA LEU A 224 -29.48 13.02 50.29
C LEU A 224 -28.70 12.07 51.20
N ILE A 225 -27.56 11.58 50.74
CA ILE A 225 -26.69 10.67 51.50
C ILE A 225 -26.10 11.42 52.70
N ASP A 226 -25.64 12.65 52.50
CA ASP A 226 -25.06 13.48 53.56
C ASP A 226 -26.11 13.84 54.63
N ASP A 227 -27.34 14.14 54.21
CA ASP A 227 -28.47 14.39 55.10
C ASP A 227 -28.80 13.14 55.93
N ILE A 228 -28.94 11.97 55.28
CA ILE A 228 -29.24 10.70 55.96
C ILE A 228 -28.10 10.32 56.92
N SER A 229 -26.86 10.41 56.45
CA SER A 229 -25.66 10.10 57.24
C SER A 229 -25.60 10.94 58.51
N SER A 230 -25.83 12.25 58.38
CA SER A 230 -25.78 13.20 59.49
C SER A 230 -26.93 13.02 60.48
N GLU A 231 -28.16 12.86 59.97
CA GLU A 231 -29.37 12.74 60.80
C GLU A 231 -29.43 11.41 61.54
N PHE A 232 -29.09 10.31 60.87
CA PHE A 232 -29.21 8.96 61.43
C PHE A 232 -27.89 8.38 61.95
N LYS A 233 -26.78 9.12 61.84
CA LYS A 233 -25.42 8.72 62.29
C LYS A 233 -24.96 7.39 61.69
N VAL A 234 -25.17 7.21 60.39
CA VAL A 234 -24.77 6.02 59.62
C VAL A 234 -23.66 6.41 58.64
N SER A 235 -22.65 5.57 58.43
CA SER A 235 -21.58 5.89 57.47
C SER A 235 -22.08 5.86 56.02
N LYS A 236 -21.51 6.69 55.15
CA LYS A 236 -21.87 6.73 53.72
C LYS A 236 -21.65 5.38 53.03
N ASP A 237 -20.55 4.70 53.34
CA ASP A 237 -20.23 3.37 52.81
C ASP A 237 -21.30 2.33 53.17
N GLU A 238 -21.79 2.36 54.42
CA GLU A 238 -22.88 1.48 54.85
C GLU A 238 -24.18 1.78 54.09
N LEU A 239 -24.49 3.06 53.85
CA LEU A 239 -25.66 3.46 53.07
C LEU A 239 -25.58 2.97 51.62
N PHE A 240 -24.44 3.20 50.93
CA PHE A 240 -24.21 2.71 49.58
C PHE A 240 -24.33 1.18 49.49
N ALA A 241 -23.70 0.46 50.43
CA ALA A 241 -23.78 -1.01 50.46
C ALA A 241 -25.22 -1.50 50.69
N LYS A 242 -26.02 -0.83 51.51
CA LYS A 242 -27.43 -1.16 51.74
C LYS A 242 -28.30 -0.88 50.50
N TRP A 243 -28.08 0.24 49.81
CA TRP A 243 -28.80 0.59 48.59
C TRP A 243 -28.54 -0.40 47.45
N GLU A 244 -27.29 -0.76 47.21
CA GLU A 244 -26.93 -1.72 46.15
C GLU A 244 -27.60 -3.09 46.36
N ASN A 245 -27.79 -3.48 47.62
CA ASN A 245 -28.40 -4.75 47.99
C ASN A 245 -29.92 -4.69 48.16
N HIS A 246 -30.56 -3.56 47.90
CA HIS A 246 -31.99 -3.32 48.15
C HIS A 246 -32.41 -3.63 49.60
N LYS A 247 -31.58 -3.22 50.56
CA LYS A 247 -31.76 -3.44 52.01
C LYS A 247 -31.86 -2.12 52.76
N GLU A 248 -32.58 -1.16 52.20
CA GLU A 248 -32.78 0.15 52.80
C GLU A 248 -33.60 0.07 54.09
N ASP A 249 -33.18 0.85 55.10
CA ASP A 249 -33.91 0.97 56.35
C ASP A 249 -35.17 1.84 56.13
N PRO A 250 -36.38 1.38 56.51
CA PRO A 250 -37.61 2.14 56.36
C PRO A 250 -37.55 3.55 56.96
N LYS A 251 -36.70 3.80 57.96
CA LYS A 251 -36.53 5.13 58.55
C LYS A 251 -36.03 6.20 57.56
N PHE A 252 -35.39 5.81 56.46
CA PHE A 252 -34.91 6.73 55.42
C PHE A 252 -35.98 7.12 54.40
N SER A 253 -37.14 6.45 54.40
CA SER A 253 -38.15 6.54 53.34
C SER A 253 -38.68 7.96 53.11
N GLU A 254 -38.80 8.76 54.16
CA GLU A 254 -39.29 10.13 54.07
C GLU A 254 -38.33 11.03 53.29
N LYS A 255 -37.04 11.07 53.69
CA LYS A 255 -35.98 11.82 52.99
C LYS A 255 -35.84 11.39 51.53
N ILE A 256 -35.88 10.09 51.27
CA ILE A 256 -35.82 9.54 49.90
C ILE A 256 -37.02 10.05 49.09
N ARG A 257 -38.23 10.00 49.64
CA ARG A 257 -39.44 10.47 48.97
C ARG A 257 -39.39 11.98 48.69
N GLU A 258 -38.93 12.79 49.64
CA GLU A 258 -38.75 14.24 49.45
C GLU A 258 -37.76 14.55 48.33
N PHE A 259 -36.61 13.88 48.34
CA PHE A 259 -35.61 13.99 47.29
C PHE A 259 -36.19 13.64 45.92
N VAL A 260 -36.83 12.47 45.78
CA VAL A 260 -37.42 12.02 44.50
C VAL A 260 -38.50 12.98 44.02
N ASN A 261 -39.39 13.43 44.90
CA ASN A 261 -40.43 14.41 44.57
C ASN A 261 -39.83 15.73 44.07
N SER A 262 -38.74 16.21 44.68
CA SER A 262 -38.05 17.42 44.23
C SER A 262 -37.53 17.28 42.80
N LYS A 263 -36.93 16.14 42.44
CA LYS A 263 -36.40 15.89 41.09
C LYS A 263 -37.51 15.79 40.05
N TYR A 264 -38.64 15.19 40.41
CA TYR A 264 -39.78 15.10 39.52
C TYR A 264 -40.55 16.41 39.38
N LYS A 265 -40.56 17.26 40.41
CA LYS A 265 -41.06 18.63 40.29
C LYS A 265 -40.25 19.41 39.26
N MET A 266 -38.91 19.36 39.33
CA MET A 266 -38.06 20.00 38.33
C MET A 266 -38.29 19.44 36.92
N ALA A 267 -38.47 18.12 36.76
CA ALA A 267 -38.86 17.55 35.46
C ALA A 267 -40.21 18.08 34.97
N THR A 268 -41.20 18.25 35.85
CA THR A 268 -42.47 18.89 35.51
C THR A 268 -42.25 20.32 35.03
N ASP A 269 -41.44 21.11 35.72
CA ASP A 269 -41.15 22.49 35.35
C ASP A 269 -40.47 22.57 33.97
N ILE A 270 -39.52 21.68 33.68
CA ILE A 270 -38.86 21.58 32.36
C ILE A 270 -39.87 21.26 31.26
N ILE A 271 -40.78 20.31 31.51
CA ILE A 271 -41.84 19.94 30.56
C ILE A 271 -42.79 21.13 30.32
N LEU A 272 -43.16 21.87 31.36
CA LEU A 272 -44.11 23.00 31.26
C LEU A 272 -43.50 24.24 30.61
N ALA A 273 -42.25 24.57 30.94
CA ALA A 273 -41.55 25.75 30.42
C ALA A 273 -41.36 25.72 28.90
N LYS A 274 -41.51 24.56 28.26
CA LYS A 274 -41.27 24.35 26.83
C LYS A 274 -42.54 24.34 25.96
N GLN A 275 -43.68 24.85 26.46
CA GLN A 275 -44.98 25.02 25.77
C GLN A 275 -45.14 24.17 24.50
N GLU A 276 -45.43 22.89 24.69
CA GLU A 276 -45.45 21.95 23.58
C GLU A 276 -46.80 21.98 22.85
N THR A 277 -46.80 22.44 21.59
CA THR A 277 -47.88 22.14 20.62
C THR A 277 -48.12 20.63 20.58
N LYS A 278 -49.31 20.15 20.15
CA LYS A 278 -49.66 18.70 20.22
C LYS A 278 -48.61 17.75 19.61
N LYS A 279 -47.86 18.16 18.58
CA LYS A 279 -46.77 17.37 17.94
C LYS A 279 -45.42 17.44 18.67
N GLU A 280 -45.25 18.41 19.56
CA GLU A 280 -44.01 18.66 20.29
C GLU A 280 -44.03 18.04 21.69
N LYS A 281 -45.08 17.31 22.10
CA LYS A 281 -45.24 16.87 23.50
C LYS A 281 -44.25 15.78 23.92
N VAL A 282 -43.67 15.88 25.13
CA VAL A 282 -42.98 14.78 25.82
C VAL A 282 -43.99 13.67 26.10
N GLN A 283 -43.84 12.56 25.39
CA GLN A 283 -44.71 11.38 25.51
C GLN A 283 -44.07 10.29 26.35
N ASN A 284 -42.74 10.23 26.36
CA ASN A 284 -41.97 9.20 27.04
C ASN A 284 -41.08 9.82 28.12
N ILE A 285 -41.02 9.16 29.28
CA ILE A 285 -40.06 9.46 30.35
C ILE A 285 -39.22 8.21 30.58
N ILE A 286 -37.91 8.37 30.46
CA ILE A 286 -36.93 7.29 30.67
C ILE A 286 -36.17 7.62 31.95
N LEU A 287 -36.33 6.78 32.96
CA LEU A 287 -35.69 6.93 34.26
C LEU A 287 -34.40 6.11 34.29
N THR A 288 -33.28 6.70 34.67
CA THR A 288 -31.97 6.01 34.64
C THR A 288 -30.98 6.61 35.65
N GLY A 289 -29.76 6.06 35.67
CA GLY A 289 -28.74 6.36 36.69
C GLY A 289 -28.74 5.34 37.82
N GLU A 290 -27.59 5.20 38.47
CA GLU A 290 -27.31 4.23 39.54
C GLU A 290 -28.36 4.27 40.67
N PHE A 291 -28.92 5.44 40.94
CA PHE A 291 -29.89 5.67 42.00
C PHE A 291 -31.35 5.57 41.56
N SER A 292 -31.62 5.09 40.34
CA SER A 292 -32.99 4.77 39.92
C SER A 292 -33.64 3.63 40.72
N ASN A 293 -32.83 2.94 41.53
CA ASN A 293 -33.27 1.89 42.42
C ASN A 293 -33.82 2.40 43.77
N LEU A 294 -33.80 3.71 44.00
CA LEU A 294 -34.32 4.30 45.24
C LEU A 294 -35.79 3.88 45.50
N PRO A 295 -36.16 3.57 46.75
CA PRO A 295 -37.53 3.23 47.12
C PRO A 295 -38.56 4.23 46.59
N GLY A 296 -39.54 3.73 45.85
CA GLY A 296 -40.62 4.54 45.29
C GLY A 296 -40.25 5.34 44.04
N PHE A 297 -39.00 5.31 43.54
CA PHE A 297 -38.58 6.10 42.39
C PHE A 297 -39.50 5.93 41.18
N TYR A 298 -39.76 4.68 40.77
CA TYR A 298 -40.65 4.38 39.65
C TYR A 298 -42.14 4.66 39.95
N GLU A 299 -42.61 4.33 41.15
CA GLU A 299 -44.04 4.47 41.51
C GLU A 299 -44.45 5.94 41.65
N ILE A 300 -43.58 6.77 42.23
CA ILE A 300 -43.79 8.21 42.33
C ILE A 300 -43.81 8.82 40.92
N ALA A 301 -42.93 8.38 40.01
CA ALA A 301 -42.96 8.85 38.61
C ALA A 301 -44.29 8.51 37.93
N LYS A 302 -44.80 7.27 38.10
CA LYS A 302 -46.11 6.87 37.60
C LYS A 302 -47.24 7.75 38.10
N LYS A 303 -47.21 8.10 39.39
CA LYS A 303 -48.21 9.01 39.96
C LYS A 303 -48.08 10.43 39.39
N GLN A 304 -46.87 10.96 39.32
CA GLN A 304 -46.60 12.33 38.87
C GLN A 304 -46.86 12.52 37.37
N PHE A 305 -46.48 11.54 36.56
CA PHE A 305 -46.46 11.64 35.09
C PHE A 305 -47.43 10.67 34.40
N GLY A 306 -48.46 10.17 35.08
CA GLY A 306 -49.31 9.04 34.62
C GLY A 306 -50.01 9.19 33.26
N LYS A 307 -49.93 10.35 32.60
CA LYS A 307 -50.35 10.56 31.20
C LYS A 307 -49.26 10.26 30.17
N ARG A 308 -48.09 9.79 30.61
CA ARG A 308 -46.90 9.53 29.80
C ARG A 308 -46.50 8.07 29.91
N ASN A 309 -45.81 7.58 28.89
CA ASN A 309 -45.15 6.29 28.95
C ASN A 309 -43.89 6.43 29.82
N ILE A 310 -43.79 5.65 30.90
CA ILE A 310 -42.67 5.72 31.83
C ILE A 310 -41.96 4.37 31.86
N ILE A 311 -40.67 4.38 31.56
CA ILE A 311 -39.84 3.19 31.55
C ILE A 311 -38.57 3.40 32.39
N ILE A 312 -38.07 2.32 32.98
CA ILE A 312 -36.70 2.28 33.47
C ILE A 312 -35.78 2.03 32.26
N GLY A 313 -34.83 2.93 32.05
CA GLY A 313 -33.81 2.86 31.01
C GLY A 313 -32.82 1.76 31.32
N ASP A 314 -32.87 0.69 30.52
CA ASP A 314 -32.01 -0.47 30.69
C ASP A 314 -30.94 -0.54 29.58
N PRO A 315 -29.68 -0.17 29.87
CA PRO A 315 -28.64 -0.07 28.84
C PRO A 315 -28.31 -1.42 28.18
N LYS A 316 -28.83 -2.53 28.71
CA LYS A 316 -28.64 -3.87 28.12
C LYS A 316 -29.51 -4.13 26.90
N LYS A 317 -30.61 -3.39 26.68
CA LYS A 317 -31.59 -3.71 25.62
C LYS A 317 -31.03 -3.63 24.19
N GLY A 318 -29.85 -3.05 23.99
CA GLY A 318 -29.13 -3.04 22.71
C GLY A 318 -27.94 -4.00 22.64
N LEU A 319 -27.77 -4.88 23.62
CA LEU A 319 -26.57 -5.71 23.77
C LEU A 319 -26.92 -7.21 23.78
N LEU A 320 -26.05 -8.01 23.18
CA LEU A 320 -26.00 -9.45 23.41
C LEU A 320 -25.24 -9.71 24.71
N ILE A 321 -25.84 -10.44 25.64
CA ILE A 321 -25.27 -10.73 26.95
C ILE A 321 -25.50 -12.20 27.31
N GLU A 322 -24.42 -12.87 27.73
CA GLU A 322 -24.43 -14.29 28.10
C GLU A 322 -24.40 -14.52 29.62
N ASP A 323 -24.28 -13.45 30.42
CA ASP A 323 -24.18 -13.54 31.88
C ASP A 323 -25.54 -13.36 32.58
N ASP A 324 -25.90 -14.35 33.42
CA ASP A 324 -27.18 -14.39 34.13
C ASP A 324 -27.46 -13.16 35.01
N ARG A 325 -26.43 -12.49 35.54
CA ARG A 325 -26.60 -11.28 36.37
C ARG A 325 -27.29 -10.15 35.62
N PHE A 326 -27.10 -10.08 34.30
CA PHE A 326 -27.77 -9.10 33.43
C PHE A 326 -29.15 -9.59 32.95
N ILE A 327 -29.36 -10.91 32.92
CA ILE A 327 -30.57 -11.54 32.38
C ILE A 327 -31.70 -11.57 33.42
N GLN A 328 -31.40 -11.55 34.72
CA GLN A 328 -32.41 -11.57 35.78
C GLN A 328 -33.54 -10.54 35.53
N LYS A 329 -34.76 -11.06 35.35
CA LYS A 329 -35.98 -10.26 35.20
C LYS A 329 -36.33 -9.63 36.55
N GLY A 330 -35.95 -8.37 36.75
CA GLY A 330 -36.58 -7.55 37.78
C GLY A 330 -38.07 -7.34 37.49
N SER A 331 -38.88 -7.13 38.53
CA SER A 331 -40.18 -6.45 38.38
C SER A 331 -39.96 -5.10 37.68
N ALA A 332 -40.97 -4.56 36.98
CA ALA A 332 -40.90 -3.21 36.40
C ALA A 332 -40.51 -2.11 37.43
N SER A 333 -40.72 -2.40 38.72
CA SER A 333 -40.34 -1.54 39.86
C SER A 333 -38.89 -1.70 40.35
N LYS A 334 -38.13 -2.70 39.89
CA LYS A 334 -36.73 -2.93 40.28
C LYS A 334 -35.81 -2.55 39.13
N ALA A 335 -34.82 -1.69 39.40
CA ALA A 335 -33.83 -1.33 38.41
C ALA A 335 -33.02 -2.56 37.97
N PRO A 336 -32.74 -2.74 36.67
CA PRO A 336 -31.93 -3.85 36.19
C PRO A 336 -30.46 -3.66 36.60
N TYR A 337 -29.72 -4.74 36.82
CA TYR A 337 -28.30 -4.69 37.21
C TYR A 337 -27.41 -3.92 36.21
N SER A 338 -27.79 -3.93 34.94
CA SER A 338 -27.13 -3.17 33.87
C SER A 338 -27.06 -1.67 34.11
N ILE A 339 -27.94 -1.10 34.96
CA ILE A 339 -27.98 0.34 35.22
C ILE A 339 -26.69 0.86 35.87
N TYR A 340 -26.02 0.01 36.65
CA TYR A 340 -24.69 0.28 37.25
C TYR A 340 -23.58 0.38 36.21
N PHE A 341 -23.86 0.18 34.92
CA PHE A 341 -22.87 0.27 33.86
C PHE A 341 -23.33 1.22 32.74
N THR A 342 -24.37 2.02 32.96
CA THR A 342 -24.98 2.88 31.91
C THR A 342 -23.93 3.74 31.20
N ASN A 343 -23.12 4.48 31.94
CA ASN A 343 -22.10 5.37 31.40
C ASN A 343 -20.93 4.61 30.76
N ALA A 344 -20.46 3.53 31.41
CA ALA A 344 -19.40 2.69 30.88
C ALA A 344 -19.80 2.03 29.55
N ILE A 345 -21.04 1.53 29.45
CA ILE A 345 -21.65 1.03 28.20
C ILE A 345 -21.75 2.16 27.19
N GLY A 346 -22.25 3.31 27.61
CA GLY A 346 -22.42 4.50 26.78
C GLY A 346 -21.14 4.97 26.11
N VAL A 347 -20.05 5.13 26.87
CA VAL A 347 -18.76 5.60 26.33
C VAL A 347 -18.07 4.55 25.46
N ALA A 348 -18.26 3.26 25.75
CA ALA A 348 -17.80 2.18 24.87
C ALA A 348 -18.57 2.19 23.54
N LEU A 349 -19.90 2.35 23.59
CA LEU A 349 -20.74 2.47 22.39
C LEU A 349 -20.41 3.73 21.58
N ASP A 350 -20.13 4.85 22.24
CA ASP A 350 -19.65 6.07 21.61
C ASP A 350 -18.36 5.78 20.81
N ALA A 351 -17.36 5.18 21.44
CA ALA A 351 -16.10 4.85 20.77
C ALA A 351 -16.26 3.82 19.63
N LEU A 352 -17.25 2.91 19.71
CA LEU A 352 -17.56 1.94 18.65
C LEU A 352 -18.35 2.56 17.48
N LYS A 353 -19.29 3.48 17.75
CA LYS A 353 -20.26 3.98 16.78
C LYS A 353 -19.93 5.37 16.22
N SER A 354 -19.14 6.17 16.92
CA SER A 354 -18.91 7.58 16.56
C SER A 354 -18.17 7.71 15.23
N LYS A 355 -18.69 8.60 14.38
CA LYS A 355 -17.98 9.07 13.19
C LYS A 355 -16.98 10.12 13.65
N GLU A 356 -15.83 10.21 12.97
CA GLU A 356 -14.75 11.11 13.36
C GLU A 356 -15.24 12.56 13.48
N GLY A 357 -15.12 13.14 14.68
CA GLY A 357 -15.51 14.52 14.98
C GLY A 357 -17.01 14.75 15.16
N SER A 358 -17.84 13.72 15.37
CA SER A 358 -19.26 13.92 15.73
C SER A 358 -19.46 14.24 17.22
N ASN A 359 -18.59 13.72 18.08
CA ASN A 359 -18.75 13.73 19.55
C ASN A 359 -17.55 14.39 20.23
N ILE A 360 -17.73 14.75 21.50
CA ILE A 360 -16.73 15.43 22.32
C ILE A 360 -15.63 14.45 22.70
N ASN A 361 -14.37 14.83 22.46
CA ASN A 361 -13.23 14.05 22.93
C ASN A 361 -12.18 14.92 23.62
N LEU A 362 -12.12 14.81 24.95
CA LEU A 362 -11.26 15.62 25.82
C LEU A 362 -9.85 15.03 26.01
N ILE A 363 -9.42 14.01 25.26
CA ILE A 363 -8.05 13.51 25.41
C ILE A 363 -7.04 14.63 25.12
N PRO A 364 -5.90 14.66 25.84
CA PRO A 364 -4.89 15.69 25.66
C PRO A 364 -4.43 15.83 24.21
N SER A 365 -4.21 17.08 23.78
CA SER A 365 -3.78 17.37 22.39
C SER A 365 -2.45 16.70 22.02
N TRP A 366 -1.55 16.51 22.99
CA TRP A 366 -0.29 15.78 22.78
C TRP A 366 -0.52 14.29 22.54
N LEU A 367 -1.52 13.69 23.18
CA LEU A 367 -1.89 12.29 22.94
C LEU A 367 -2.58 12.13 21.58
N LYS A 368 -3.44 13.08 21.19
CA LYS A 368 -4.00 13.15 19.81
C LYS A 368 -2.86 13.16 18.77
N ARG A 369 -1.82 13.97 18.99
CA ARG A 369 -0.61 14.02 18.12
C ARG A 369 0.17 12.70 18.12
N GLN A 370 0.25 11.99 19.23
CA GLN A 370 0.90 10.66 19.27
C GLN A 370 0.15 9.63 18.41
N PHE A 371 -1.19 9.64 18.43
CA PHE A 371 -1.97 8.77 17.55
C PHE A 371 -1.84 9.17 16.07
N LEU A 372 -1.80 10.46 15.77
CA LEU A 372 -1.63 10.97 14.40
C LEU A 372 -0.24 10.63 13.84
N SER A 373 0.83 10.84 14.61
CA SER A 373 2.20 10.51 14.20
C SER A 373 2.36 9.01 13.90
N LYS A 374 1.83 8.13 14.74
CA LYS A 374 1.83 6.68 14.46
C LYS A 374 1.07 6.32 13.19
N LYS A 375 -0.05 6.98 12.91
CA LYS A 375 -0.79 6.77 11.66
C LYS A 375 0.01 7.20 10.44
N ILE A 376 0.68 8.36 10.53
CA ILE A 376 1.54 8.87 9.46
C ILE A 376 2.73 7.94 9.24
N GLU A 377 3.36 7.47 10.30
CA GLU A 377 4.47 6.50 10.25
C GLU A 377 4.06 5.21 9.52
N VAL A 378 2.93 4.61 9.91
CA VAL A 378 2.38 3.42 9.24
C VAL A 378 2.05 3.70 7.77
N ALA A 379 1.50 4.88 7.44
CA ALA A 379 1.21 5.26 6.06
C ALA A 379 2.48 5.43 5.22
N ILE A 380 3.55 6.00 5.80
CA ILE A 380 4.86 6.11 5.14
C ILE A 380 5.45 4.73 4.88
N ILE A 381 5.42 3.83 5.86
CA ILE A 381 5.91 2.44 5.70
C ILE A 381 5.12 1.72 4.60
N ALA A 382 3.79 1.79 4.63
CA ALA A 382 2.94 1.16 3.62
C ALA A 382 3.18 1.73 2.22
N GLY A 383 3.31 3.05 2.09
CA GLY A 383 3.65 3.72 0.83
C GLY A 383 5.02 3.31 0.31
N SER A 384 6.01 3.20 1.20
CA SER A 384 7.36 2.76 0.83
C SER A 384 7.36 1.31 0.32
N LEU A 385 6.60 0.42 0.96
CA LEU A 385 6.46 -0.96 0.54
C LEU A 385 5.77 -1.07 -0.84
N ALA A 386 4.72 -0.28 -1.06
CA ALA A 386 4.04 -0.22 -2.36
C ALA A 386 4.99 0.25 -3.47
N MET A 387 5.80 1.27 -3.21
CA MET A 387 6.82 1.75 -4.15
C MET A 387 7.89 0.69 -4.45
N ALA A 388 8.32 -0.06 -3.45
CA ALA A 388 9.27 -1.17 -3.65
C ALA A 388 8.67 -2.28 -4.53
N ILE A 389 7.39 -2.64 -4.33
CA ILE A 389 6.68 -3.63 -5.16
C ILE A 389 6.56 -3.13 -6.61
N ILE A 390 6.21 -1.86 -6.82
CA ILE A 390 6.15 -1.25 -8.16
C ILE A 390 7.53 -1.28 -8.81
N SER A 391 8.58 -0.89 -8.09
CA SER A 391 9.96 -0.89 -8.61
C SER A 391 10.43 -2.29 -9.01
N LEU A 392 10.17 -3.31 -8.19
CA LEU A 392 10.48 -4.71 -8.50
C LEU A 392 9.68 -5.22 -9.71
N SER A 393 8.42 -4.79 -9.85
CA SER A 393 7.58 -5.17 -10.98
C SER A 393 8.09 -4.57 -12.29
N ILE A 394 8.52 -3.30 -12.26
CA ILE A 394 9.15 -2.63 -13.41
C ILE A 394 10.49 -3.29 -13.74
N ALA A 395 11.35 -3.55 -12.75
CA ALA A 395 12.63 -4.20 -12.95
C ALA A 395 12.45 -5.61 -13.55
N GLY A 396 11.49 -6.38 -13.03
CA GLY A 396 11.12 -7.69 -13.57
C GLY A 396 10.61 -7.62 -15.01
N PHE A 397 9.79 -6.62 -15.34
CA PHE A 397 9.33 -6.39 -16.72
C PHE A 397 10.48 -6.03 -17.67
N VAL A 398 11.39 -5.14 -17.25
CA VAL A 398 12.57 -4.77 -18.02
C VAL A 398 13.48 -5.99 -18.23
N PHE A 399 13.72 -6.77 -17.18
CA PHE A 399 14.51 -8.00 -17.24
C PHE A 399 13.88 -9.03 -18.18
N TYR A 400 12.56 -9.23 -18.10
CA TYR A 400 11.82 -10.10 -19.00
C TYR A 400 11.99 -9.65 -20.46
N LYS A 401 11.82 -8.35 -20.75
CA LYS A 401 12.03 -7.79 -22.10
C LYS A 401 13.45 -7.96 -22.60
N HIS A 402 14.43 -7.78 -21.73
CA HIS A 402 15.83 -8.01 -22.07
C HIS A 402 16.07 -9.48 -22.46
N LEU A 403 15.55 -10.43 -21.67
CA LEU A 403 15.69 -11.86 -21.91
C LEU A 403 15.00 -12.31 -23.21
N THR A 404 13.78 -11.83 -23.48
CA THR A 404 13.11 -12.13 -24.75
C THR A 404 13.88 -11.55 -25.94
N SER A 405 14.41 -10.34 -25.81
CA SER A 405 15.19 -9.71 -26.88
C SER A 405 16.53 -10.43 -27.13
N SER A 406 17.19 -10.95 -26.10
CA SER A 406 18.41 -11.75 -26.29
C SER A 406 18.13 -13.05 -27.03
N PHE A 407 17.03 -13.75 -26.71
CA PHE A 407 16.63 -14.95 -27.44
C PHE A 407 16.27 -14.66 -28.90
N GLU A 408 15.55 -13.56 -29.17
CA GLU A 408 15.25 -13.14 -30.54
C GLU A 408 16.52 -12.86 -31.34
N ARG A 409 17.50 -12.16 -30.74
CA ARG A 409 18.80 -11.88 -31.38
C ARG A 409 19.56 -13.14 -31.75
N GLU A 410 19.64 -14.11 -30.83
CA GLU A 410 20.31 -15.38 -31.09
C GLU A 410 19.61 -16.17 -32.20
N SER A 411 18.28 -16.19 -32.21
CA SER A 411 17.51 -16.84 -33.28
C SER A 411 17.72 -16.18 -34.64
N LEU A 412 17.89 -14.86 -34.68
CA LEU A 412 18.17 -14.09 -35.89
C LEU A 412 19.59 -14.35 -36.40
N GLU A 413 20.59 -14.43 -35.51
CA GLU A 413 21.96 -14.80 -35.89
C GLU A 413 22.02 -16.22 -36.46
N VAL A 414 21.31 -17.19 -35.86
CA VAL A 414 21.19 -18.55 -36.42
C VAL A 414 20.54 -18.51 -37.80
N LYS A 415 19.44 -17.76 -37.95
CA LYS A 415 18.75 -17.62 -39.25
C LYS A 415 19.65 -16.97 -40.30
N LYS A 416 20.41 -15.94 -39.92
CA LYS A 416 21.38 -15.25 -40.78
C LYS A 416 22.49 -16.22 -41.22
N SER A 417 23.09 -16.95 -40.29
CA SER A 417 24.14 -17.93 -40.58
C SER A 417 23.65 -19.01 -41.55
N ASN A 418 22.43 -19.52 -41.36
CA ASN A 418 21.83 -20.49 -42.29
C ASN A 418 21.63 -19.92 -43.71
N ILE A 419 21.23 -18.65 -43.83
CA ILE A 419 21.09 -17.98 -45.13
C ILE A 419 22.46 -17.82 -45.79
N GLU A 420 23.48 -17.39 -45.03
CA GLU A 420 24.85 -17.26 -45.54
C GLU A 420 25.39 -18.61 -46.04
N LEU A 421 25.18 -19.70 -45.28
CA LEU A 421 25.61 -21.04 -45.66
C LEU A 421 24.92 -21.51 -46.96
N THR A 422 23.65 -21.17 -47.13
CA THR A 422 22.89 -21.44 -48.37
C THR A 422 23.49 -20.67 -49.55
N LEU A 423 23.80 -19.38 -49.38
CA LEU A 423 24.42 -18.55 -50.40
C LEU A 423 25.82 -19.04 -50.79
N TYR A 424 26.64 -19.46 -49.82
CA TYR A 424 27.94 -20.07 -50.08
C TYR A 424 27.81 -21.39 -50.85
N GLY A 425 26.82 -22.22 -50.49
CA GLY A 425 26.51 -23.46 -51.22
C GLY A 425 26.15 -23.20 -52.69
N THR A 426 25.29 -22.21 -52.97
CA THR A 426 24.94 -21.82 -54.35
C THR A 426 26.18 -21.34 -55.12
N ARG A 427 26.95 -20.41 -54.54
CA ARG A 427 28.14 -19.84 -55.19
C ARG A 427 29.24 -20.89 -55.45
N TYR A 428 29.34 -21.91 -54.59
CA TYR A 428 30.24 -23.03 -54.80
C TYR A 428 29.83 -23.88 -56.01
N GLN A 429 28.53 -24.08 -56.24
CA GLN A 429 28.05 -24.80 -57.43
C GLN A 429 28.36 -24.02 -58.70
N ASP A 430 28.12 -22.70 -58.72
CA ASP A 430 28.41 -21.85 -59.88
C ASP A 430 29.91 -21.92 -60.27
N VAL A 431 30.82 -21.78 -59.29
CA VAL A 431 32.27 -21.87 -59.53
C VAL A 431 32.70 -23.26 -60.00
N LYS A 432 32.01 -24.31 -59.54
CA LYS A 432 32.31 -25.68 -59.97
C LYS A 432 31.95 -25.89 -61.44
N GLU A 433 30.80 -25.39 -61.89
CA GLU A 433 30.40 -25.44 -63.30
C GLU A 433 31.41 -24.69 -64.20
N ASP A 434 31.85 -23.50 -63.79
CA ASP A 434 32.86 -22.73 -64.54
C ASP A 434 34.20 -23.48 -64.66
N LEU A 435 34.62 -24.19 -63.59
CA LEU A 435 35.88 -24.94 -63.56
C LEU A 435 35.84 -26.16 -64.51
N GLU A 436 34.71 -26.86 -64.57
CA GLU A 436 34.51 -28.00 -65.48
C GLU A 436 34.56 -27.56 -66.95
N ALA A 437 33.98 -26.39 -67.27
CA ALA A 437 34.06 -25.79 -68.59
C ALA A 437 35.51 -25.42 -68.98
N PHE A 438 36.25 -24.77 -68.08
CA PHE A 438 37.64 -24.37 -68.31
C PHE A 438 38.59 -25.56 -68.57
N ASN A 439 38.46 -26.63 -67.78
CA ASN A 439 39.30 -27.82 -67.94
C ASN A 439 39.12 -28.49 -69.31
N THR A 440 37.92 -28.42 -69.88
CA THR A 440 37.64 -28.94 -71.22
C THR A 440 38.44 -28.18 -72.28
N GLU A 441 38.54 -26.86 -72.14
CA GLU A 441 39.27 -25.98 -73.08
C GLU A 441 40.78 -26.22 -73.04
N VAL A 442 41.35 -26.40 -71.84
CA VAL A 442 42.77 -26.68 -71.62
C VAL A 442 43.21 -28.01 -72.28
N ILE A 443 42.37 -29.06 -72.23
CA ILE A 443 42.66 -30.35 -72.87
C ILE A 443 42.78 -30.20 -74.40
N THR A 444 41.96 -29.36 -75.02
CA THR A 444 42.04 -29.08 -76.47
C THR A 444 43.35 -28.42 -76.88
N LEU A 445 43.92 -27.55 -76.05
CA LEU A 445 45.19 -26.85 -76.33
C LEU A 445 46.41 -27.78 -76.21
N SER A 446 46.38 -28.75 -75.29
CA SER A 446 47.51 -29.66 -75.06
C SER A 446 47.82 -30.62 -76.22
N ASN A 447 46.92 -30.79 -77.20
CA ASN A 447 47.10 -31.73 -78.30
C ASN A 447 47.86 -31.15 -79.51
N ILE A 448 48.27 -29.88 -79.49
CA ILE A 448 48.85 -29.18 -80.66
C ILE A 448 50.40 -29.15 -80.66
N ASP A 449 51.09 -29.51 -79.57
CA ASP A 449 52.52 -29.14 -79.37
C ASP A 449 53.58 -30.26 -79.51
N ASN A 450 53.22 -31.51 -79.86
CA ASN A 450 54.15 -32.66 -79.82
C ASN A 450 54.74 -33.12 -81.18
N GLY A 451 54.84 -32.27 -82.21
CA GLY A 451 55.12 -32.71 -83.58
C GLY A 451 56.14 -31.91 -84.41
N LEU A 452 57.19 -31.32 -83.83
CA LEU A 452 58.14 -30.46 -84.56
C LEU A 452 59.53 -31.16 -84.73
N PHE A 453 59.78 -31.74 -85.91
CA PHE A 453 60.97 -32.39 -86.56
C PHE A 453 62.35 -32.61 -85.84
N SER A 454 63.17 -33.53 -86.39
CA SER A 454 64.48 -33.98 -85.86
C SER A 454 65.71 -33.27 -86.48
N LEU A 455 66.24 -32.27 -85.77
CA LEU A 455 67.46 -31.56 -86.18
C LEU A 455 68.70 -32.46 -86.41
N PRO A 456 68.99 -33.49 -85.58
CA PRO A 456 70.13 -34.38 -85.83
C PRO A 456 70.06 -35.12 -87.18
N GLN A 457 68.86 -35.55 -87.58
CA GLN A 457 68.65 -36.22 -88.86
C GLN A 457 68.77 -35.22 -90.02
N THR A 458 68.24 -34.02 -89.86
CA THR A 458 68.43 -32.93 -90.84
C THR A 458 69.91 -32.59 -91.06
N ILE A 459 70.72 -32.54 -90.01
CA ILE A 459 72.17 -32.30 -90.13
C ILE A 459 72.83 -33.43 -90.95
N THR A 460 72.39 -34.67 -90.76
CA THR A 460 72.93 -35.84 -91.48
C THR A 460 72.60 -35.73 -92.97
N MET A 461 71.35 -35.39 -93.31
CA MET A 461 70.93 -35.18 -94.70
C MET A 461 71.74 -34.10 -95.41
N ILE A 462 72.08 -33.00 -94.73
CA ILE A 462 72.90 -31.93 -95.31
C ILE A 462 74.36 -32.38 -95.49
N TYR A 463 74.90 -33.16 -94.55
CA TYR A 463 76.27 -33.67 -94.63
C TYR A 463 76.46 -34.64 -95.81
N GLU A 464 75.45 -35.45 -96.13
CA GLU A 464 75.48 -36.39 -97.27
C GLU A 464 75.56 -35.69 -98.64
N LEU A 465 75.24 -34.40 -98.72
CA LEU A 465 75.34 -33.60 -99.95
C LEU A 465 76.75 -33.02 -100.19
N MET A 466 77.68 -33.16 -99.24
CA MET A 466 79.03 -32.59 -99.33
C MET A 466 79.96 -33.49 -100.17
N PRO A 467 80.53 -33.01 -101.29
CA PRO A 467 81.47 -33.80 -102.10
C PRO A 467 82.84 -33.93 -101.43
N GLU A 468 83.67 -34.86 -101.94
CA GLU A 468 85.05 -35.00 -101.48
C GLU A 468 85.85 -33.71 -101.72
N GLY A 469 86.67 -33.33 -100.73
CA GLY A 469 87.44 -32.07 -100.74
C GLY A 469 86.77 -30.88 -100.05
N ILE A 470 85.60 -31.08 -99.40
CA ILE A 470 84.95 -30.08 -98.52
C ILE A 470 85.25 -30.39 -97.06
N THR A 471 85.84 -29.44 -96.33
CA THR A 471 86.00 -29.50 -94.87
C THR A 471 85.11 -28.45 -94.20
N ILE A 472 84.16 -28.89 -93.38
CA ILE A 472 83.26 -28.01 -92.61
C ILE A 472 83.93 -27.61 -91.30
N ASN A 473 84.00 -26.30 -91.04
CA ASN A 473 84.52 -25.74 -89.80
C ASN A 473 83.42 -25.27 -88.85
N SER A 474 82.26 -24.87 -89.37
CA SER A 474 81.13 -24.44 -88.56
C SER A 474 79.78 -24.78 -89.17
N PHE A 475 78.82 -25.13 -88.31
CA PHE A 475 77.42 -25.29 -88.63
C PHE A 475 76.58 -24.50 -87.63
N LYS A 476 75.68 -23.63 -88.10
CA LYS A 476 74.76 -22.86 -87.25
C LYS A 476 73.34 -23.01 -87.77
N TYR A 477 72.44 -23.45 -86.90
CA TYR A 477 71.01 -23.53 -87.18
C TYR A 477 70.26 -22.40 -86.48
N LYS A 478 69.21 -21.89 -87.11
CA LYS A 478 68.35 -20.84 -86.58
C LYS A 478 66.88 -21.22 -86.76
N ASP A 479 66.22 -21.50 -85.64
CA ASP A 479 64.83 -21.96 -85.61
C ASP A 479 63.83 -20.97 -86.19
N SER A 480 64.07 -19.66 -86.00
CA SER A 480 63.10 -18.61 -86.36
C SER A 480 62.76 -18.54 -87.84
N ASP A 481 63.68 -18.97 -88.71
CA ASP A 481 63.56 -18.89 -90.16
C ASP A 481 63.99 -20.19 -90.87
N MET A 482 64.17 -21.29 -90.12
CA MET A 482 64.57 -22.59 -90.65
C MET A 482 65.84 -22.54 -91.51
N SER A 483 66.80 -21.69 -91.12
CA SER A 483 68.03 -21.50 -91.88
C SER A 483 69.23 -22.19 -91.23
N VAL A 484 70.13 -22.67 -92.09
CA VAL A 484 71.41 -23.30 -91.73
C VAL A 484 72.54 -22.54 -92.40
N SER A 485 73.53 -22.08 -91.62
CA SER A 485 74.74 -21.46 -92.15
C SER A 485 75.93 -22.39 -91.95
N ILE A 486 76.59 -22.76 -93.05
CA ILE A 486 77.77 -23.63 -93.07
C ILE A 486 78.96 -22.83 -93.54
N SER A 487 80.10 -22.95 -92.85
CA SER A 487 81.36 -22.38 -93.32
C SER A 487 82.50 -23.38 -93.21
N GLY A 488 83.44 -23.32 -94.15
CA GLY A 488 84.46 -24.35 -94.33
C GLY A 488 85.54 -23.95 -95.33
N ILE A 489 86.36 -24.93 -95.70
CA ILE A 489 87.40 -24.81 -96.72
C ILE A 489 87.16 -25.88 -97.78
N ALA A 490 87.15 -25.47 -99.05
CA ALA A 490 87.16 -26.37 -100.20
C ALA A 490 88.58 -26.48 -100.77
N ASP A 491 89.04 -27.70 -101.02
CA ASP A 491 90.40 -27.94 -101.54
C ASP A 491 90.57 -27.35 -102.95
N GLU A 492 89.57 -27.55 -103.81
CA GLU A 492 89.51 -27.05 -105.18
C GLU A 492 88.17 -26.38 -105.51
N ARG A 493 88.16 -25.50 -106.52
CA ARG A 493 86.94 -24.80 -106.98
C ARG A 493 85.88 -25.77 -107.53
N SER A 494 86.29 -26.87 -108.12
CA SER A 494 85.42 -27.95 -108.62
C SER A 494 84.53 -28.50 -107.51
N SER A 495 85.10 -28.83 -106.34
CA SER A 495 84.35 -29.34 -105.18
C SER A 495 83.32 -28.33 -104.66
N LEU A 496 83.63 -27.03 -104.70
CA LEU A 496 82.70 -25.98 -104.25
C LEU A 496 81.51 -25.82 -105.21
N LEU A 497 81.75 -25.94 -106.52
CA LEU A 497 80.68 -25.89 -107.54
C LEU A 497 79.80 -27.14 -107.49
N GLU A 498 80.38 -28.31 -107.27
CA GLU A 498 79.62 -29.56 -107.08
C GLU A 498 78.76 -29.52 -105.81
N MET A 499 79.29 -28.97 -104.72
CA MET A 499 78.51 -28.76 -103.49
C MET A 499 77.32 -27.83 -103.70
N GLN A 500 77.51 -26.73 -104.45
CA GLN A 500 76.41 -25.81 -104.78
C GLN A 500 75.34 -26.52 -105.61
N ASP A 501 75.74 -27.32 -106.62
CA ASP A 501 74.80 -28.07 -107.47
C ASP A 501 74.04 -29.15 -106.67
N ASN A 502 74.69 -29.84 -105.73
CA ASN A 502 74.03 -30.81 -104.85
C ASN A 502 73.01 -30.15 -103.91
N LEU A 503 73.32 -28.95 -103.38
CA LEU A 503 72.42 -28.22 -102.49
C LEU A 503 71.21 -27.64 -103.24
N ASP A 504 71.41 -27.08 -104.44
CA ASP A 504 70.34 -26.49 -105.24
C ASP A 504 69.36 -27.54 -105.81
N ASN A 505 69.79 -28.78 -105.98
CA ASN A 505 68.96 -29.88 -106.49
C ASN A 505 68.34 -30.77 -105.38
N SER A 506 68.47 -30.40 -104.11
CA SER A 506 67.92 -31.16 -102.98
C SER A 506 66.42 -30.92 -102.78
N GLU A 507 65.65 -31.98 -102.48
CA GLU A 507 64.20 -31.89 -102.24
C GLU A 507 63.82 -31.19 -100.92
N PHE A 508 64.77 -31.03 -100.00
CA PHE A 508 64.52 -30.45 -98.67
C PHE A 508 65.15 -29.08 -98.44
N ILE A 509 65.79 -28.53 -99.47
CA ILE A 509 66.41 -27.20 -99.47
C ILE A 509 65.62 -26.30 -100.43
N ASP A 510 65.16 -25.16 -99.94
CA ASP A 510 64.44 -24.14 -100.73
C ASP A 510 65.42 -23.25 -101.50
N ALA A 511 66.54 -22.89 -100.86
CA ALA A 511 67.61 -22.09 -101.46
C ALA A 511 68.94 -22.32 -100.74
N ALA A 512 70.04 -22.34 -101.50
CA ALA A 512 71.40 -22.33 -100.98
C ALA A 512 72.19 -21.14 -101.56
N GLU A 513 72.45 -20.12 -100.74
CA GLU A 513 73.11 -18.89 -101.19
C GLU A 513 74.58 -18.85 -100.74
N MET A 514 75.48 -18.72 -101.70
CA MET A 514 76.91 -18.47 -101.49
C MET A 514 77.33 -17.08 -101.96
N PRO A 515 78.10 -16.31 -101.17
CA PRO A 515 78.62 -15.03 -101.60
C PRO A 515 79.74 -15.21 -102.65
N LEU A 516 79.68 -14.40 -103.70
CA LEU A 516 80.59 -14.42 -104.87
C LEU A 516 82.09 -14.27 -104.51
N SER A 517 82.41 -13.73 -103.33
CA SER A 517 83.79 -13.62 -102.80
C SER A 517 84.46 -14.97 -102.54
N SER A 518 83.70 -16.06 -102.54
CA SER A 518 84.20 -17.42 -102.31
C SER A 518 84.85 -18.05 -103.54
N PHE A 519 85.11 -17.32 -104.64
CA PHE A 519 85.63 -17.89 -105.89
C PHE A 519 86.92 -17.23 -106.43
N ASP A 520 87.58 -16.38 -105.64
CA ASP A 520 88.72 -15.56 -106.07
C ASP A 520 90.10 -16.26 -106.01
N THR A 521 90.18 -17.46 -105.41
CA THR A 521 91.43 -18.22 -105.26
C THR A 521 91.28 -19.64 -105.82
N LYS A 522 92.38 -20.23 -106.32
CA LYS A 522 92.34 -21.50 -107.06
C LYS A 522 92.44 -22.77 -106.18
N SER A 523 92.86 -22.65 -104.92
CA SER A 523 93.04 -23.77 -104.00
C SER A 523 92.89 -23.30 -102.54
N SER A 524 92.37 -24.16 -101.65
CA SER A 524 92.07 -23.85 -100.24
C SER A 524 91.12 -22.66 -100.08
N ILE A 525 89.95 -22.80 -100.69
CA ILE A 525 88.95 -21.76 -100.83
C ILE A 525 88.06 -21.73 -99.58
N PRO A 526 88.11 -20.67 -98.75
CA PRO A 526 87.16 -20.51 -97.67
C PRO A 526 85.78 -20.20 -98.26
N PHE A 527 84.74 -20.88 -97.76
CA PHE A 527 83.36 -20.67 -98.19
C PHE A 527 82.42 -20.46 -97.01
N GLN A 528 81.30 -19.80 -97.29
CA GLN A 528 80.13 -19.76 -96.42
C GLN A 528 78.88 -19.94 -97.29
N VAL A 529 77.97 -20.81 -96.89
CA VAL A 529 76.66 -21.01 -97.53
C VAL A 529 75.55 -20.87 -96.52
N ASN A 530 74.49 -20.16 -96.91
CA ASN A 530 73.25 -20.08 -96.15
C ASN A 530 72.17 -20.89 -96.86
N ILE A 531 71.63 -21.88 -96.16
CA ILE A 531 70.66 -22.85 -96.65
C ILE A 531 69.33 -22.57 -95.96
N THR A 532 68.25 -22.43 -96.72
CA THR A 532 66.88 -22.35 -96.19
C THR A 532 66.20 -23.70 -96.36
N LEU A 533 65.65 -24.26 -95.27
CA LEU A 533 65.06 -25.60 -95.27
C LEU A 533 63.55 -25.58 -95.50
N ILE A 534 63.02 -26.57 -96.21
CA ILE A 534 61.58 -26.74 -96.41
C ILE A 534 61.03 -27.57 -95.25
N PHE A 535 60.36 -26.94 -94.28
CA PHE A 535 59.88 -27.60 -93.05
C PHE A 535 59.10 -28.90 -93.28
N SER A 536 58.19 -28.94 -94.27
CA SER A 536 57.35 -30.10 -94.56
C SER A 536 58.09 -31.32 -95.11
N SER A 537 59.36 -31.17 -95.47
CA SER A 537 60.21 -32.23 -96.01
C SER A 537 61.23 -32.78 -95.00
N LEU A 538 61.23 -32.22 -93.77
CA LEU A 538 62.17 -32.60 -92.73
C LEU A 538 61.66 -33.84 -91.96
N PRO A 539 62.58 -34.72 -91.54
CA PRO A 539 62.21 -35.94 -90.85
C PRO A 539 61.71 -35.64 -89.43
N GLU A 540 60.64 -36.30 -89.03
CA GLU A 540 60.07 -36.18 -87.69
C GLU A 540 60.96 -36.87 -86.63
N TYR A 541 60.87 -36.44 -85.36
CA TYR A 541 61.44 -37.24 -84.27
C TYR A 541 60.72 -38.58 -84.25
N ALA A 542 61.41 -39.64 -84.66
CA ALA A 542 60.91 -41.00 -84.49
C ALA A 542 60.61 -41.20 -82.99
N SER A 543 59.32 -41.37 -82.69
CA SER A 543 58.84 -41.82 -81.39
C SER A 543 59.27 -43.28 -81.22
N ASN A 544 60.35 -43.51 -80.47
CA ASN A 544 60.63 -44.84 -79.92
C ASN A 544 59.77 -45.10 -78.69
#